data_AF-A0A7V3H741-F1
#
_entry.id   AF-A0A7V3H741-F1
#
_cell.length_a   1.000
_cell.length_b   1.000
_cell.length_c   1.000
_cell.angle_alpha   90.00
_cell.angle_beta   90.00
_cell.angle_gamma   90.00
#
_symmetry.space_group_name_H-M   'P 1'
#
loop_
_entity.id
_entity.type
_entity.pdbx_description
1 polymer ?
#
loop_
_entity_poly.entity_id
_entity_poly.type
_entity_poly.pdbx_seq_one_letter_code
_entity_poly.pdbx_strand_id
1 'polypeptide(L)'
;DLSAAVATAFEQSGVDVLMGIGGAPEGVLSAAALQCLGGDMQARLKPRNEEETQRALAMGVKDIHQVFKISDLAKGPDIMFAATGVTDGDFLKGVRFFGGGARTHSVVMRYRSGTVRFIEATHRFDRKPIY
;
A
#
# COMPACT_ATOMS: atom_id res chain seq x y z
N ASP A 1 -2.22 -4.55 -7.45
CA ASP A 1 -3.03 -3.31 -7.43
C ASP A 1 -2.43 -2.29 -6.46
N LEU A 2 -1.96 -2.67 -5.26
CA LEU A 2 -1.33 -1.76 -4.30
C LEU A 2 -0.20 -0.91 -4.88
N SER A 3 0.80 -1.51 -5.53
CA SER A 3 1.94 -0.77 -6.10
C SER A 3 1.48 0.24 -7.16
N ALA A 4 0.55 -0.16 -8.03
CA ALA A 4 -0.02 0.69 -9.07
C ALA A 4 -0.87 1.83 -8.48
N ALA A 5 -1.60 1.58 -7.39
CA ALA A 5 -2.39 2.60 -6.70
C ALA A 5 -1.48 3.65 -6.07
N VAL A 6 -0.36 3.24 -5.46
CA VAL A 6 0.61 4.16 -4.87
C VAL A 6 1.39 4.92 -5.95
N ALA A 7 1.67 4.28 -7.09
CA ALA A 7 2.34 4.89 -8.22
C ALA A 7 1.61 6.15 -8.74
N THR A 8 0.27 6.22 -8.64
CA THR A 8 -0.50 7.39 -9.08
C THR A 8 -0.14 8.69 -8.35
N ALA A 9 0.47 8.58 -7.17
CA ALA A 9 0.87 9.73 -6.37
C ALA A 9 2.34 10.14 -6.58
N PHE A 10 3.06 9.49 -7.50
CA PHE A 10 4.44 9.83 -7.84
C PHE A 10 4.54 10.25 -9.31
N GLU A 11 4.86 11.53 -9.56
CA GLU A 11 4.96 12.08 -10.93
C GLU A 11 5.89 11.28 -11.85
N GLN A 12 6.96 10.71 -11.29
CA GLN A 12 7.96 9.94 -12.05
C GLN A 12 7.50 8.53 -12.43
N SER A 13 6.38 8.05 -11.90
CA SER A 13 5.88 6.70 -12.18
C SER A 13 5.28 6.57 -13.59
N GLY A 14 4.82 7.68 -14.17
CA GLY A 14 4.07 7.68 -15.43
C GLY A 14 2.65 7.08 -15.32
N VAL A 15 2.15 6.85 -14.09
CA VAL A 15 0.80 6.35 -13.83
C VAL A 15 -0.05 7.50 -13.29
N ASP A 16 -1.14 7.84 -13.98
CA ASP A 16 -2.03 8.93 -13.54
C ASP A 16 -3.23 8.43 -12.72
N VAL A 17 -3.81 7.29 -13.11
CA VAL A 17 -5.05 6.76 -12.52
C VAL A 17 -5.05 5.23 -12.52
N LEU A 18 -5.56 4.64 -11.43
CA LEU A 18 -5.88 3.21 -11.34
C LEU A 18 -7.40 3.02 -11.28
N MET A 19 -7.94 2.15 -12.15
CA MET A 19 -9.35 1.74 -12.12
C MET A 19 -9.46 0.23 -12.25
N GLY A 20 -10.35 -0.39 -11.48
CA GLY A 20 -10.60 -1.82 -11.59
C GLY A 20 -11.22 -2.43 -10.34
N ILE A 21 -11.30 -3.76 -10.34
CA ILE A 21 -11.68 -4.56 -9.18
C ILE A 21 -10.41 -5.24 -8.67
N GLY A 22 -10.08 -4.99 -7.40
CA GLY A 22 -8.91 -5.52 -6.73
C GLY A 22 -9.26 -6.20 -5.41
N GLY A 23 -8.24 -6.53 -4.64
CA GLY A 23 -8.41 -7.09 -3.32
C GLY A 23 -8.88 -6.03 -2.32
N ALA A 24 -9.90 -6.34 -1.51
CA ALA A 24 -10.40 -5.40 -0.51
C ALA A 24 -9.35 -5.05 0.57
N PRO A 25 -8.56 -6.01 1.11
CA PRO A 25 -7.46 -5.68 2.03
C PRO A 25 -6.40 -4.76 1.40
N GLU A 26 -6.02 -5.03 0.15
CA GLU A 26 -5.06 -4.23 -0.62
C GLU A 26 -5.59 -2.82 -0.88
N GLY A 27 -6.90 -2.67 -1.07
CA GLY A 27 -7.57 -1.38 -1.16
C GLY A 27 -7.41 -0.53 0.11
N VAL A 28 -7.49 -1.14 1.30
CA VAL A 28 -7.26 -0.44 2.58
C VAL A 28 -5.81 0.00 2.72
N LEU A 29 -4.85 -0.85 2.34
CA LEU A 29 -3.42 -0.50 2.34
C LEU A 29 -3.12 0.66 1.36
N SER A 30 -3.76 0.63 0.19
CA SER A 30 -3.64 1.68 -0.83
C SER A 30 -4.18 3.00 -0.31
N ALA A 31 -5.35 2.99 0.35
CA ALA A 31 -5.93 4.19 0.96
C ALA A 31 -5.02 4.79 2.05
N ALA A 32 -4.39 3.94 2.88
CA ALA A 32 -3.45 4.40 3.90
C ALA A 32 -2.21 5.06 3.30
N ALA A 33 -1.64 4.48 2.23
CA ALA A 33 -0.52 5.06 1.51
C ALA A 33 -0.88 6.38 0.83
N LEU A 34 -2.00 6.41 0.09
CA LEU A 34 -2.48 7.59 -0.63
C LEU A 34 -2.82 8.74 0.31
N GLN A 35 -3.38 8.49 1.50
CA GLN A 35 -3.56 9.56 2.49
C GLN A 35 -2.23 10.17 2.93
N CYS A 36 -1.20 9.35 3.14
CA CYS A 36 0.13 9.86 3.49
C CYS A 36 0.75 10.71 2.37
N LEU A 37 0.34 10.48 1.11
CA LEU A 37 0.82 11.16 -0.08
C LEU A 37 -0.08 12.31 -0.55
N GLY A 38 -1.23 12.54 0.10
CA GLY A 38 -2.20 13.57 -0.30
C GLY A 38 -3.01 13.22 -1.55
N GLY A 39 -3.11 11.93 -1.90
CA GLY A 39 -3.93 11.43 -3.01
C GLY A 39 -5.40 11.23 -2.66
N ASP A 40 -6.17 10.72 -3.62
CA ASP A 40 -7.58 10.40 -3.46
C ASP A 40 -7.89 8.97 -3.92
N MET A 41 -8.96 8.39 -3.38
CA MET A 41 -9.40 7.04 -3.69
C MET A 41 -10.89 6.88 -3.36
N GLN A 42 -11.60 6.14 -4.21
CA GLN A 42 -12.94 5.64 -3.92
C GLN A 42 -12.99 4.13 -4.15
N ALA A 43 -13.74 3.41 -3.32
CA ALA A 43 -13.91 1.97 -3.45
C ALA A 43 -15.32 1.55 -3.06
N ARG A 44 -15.71 0.35 -3.49
CA ARG A 44 -16.96 -0.30 -3.10
C ARG A 44 -16.72 -1.80 -3.02
N LEU A 45 -17.35 -2.46 -2.06
CA LEU A 45 -17.29 -3.92 -1.98
C LEU A 45 -17.95 -4.54 -3.22
N LYS A 46 -17.33 -5.60 -3.73
CA LYS A 46 -17.85 -6.38 -4.85
C LYS A 46 -17.85 -7.86 -4.48
N PRO A 47 -18.83 -8.33 -3.68
CA PRO A 47 -18.99 -9.75 -3.40
C PRO A 47 -19.13 -10.54 -4.70
N ARG A 48 -18.51 -11.72 -4.75
CA ARG A 48 -18.54 -12.64 -5.90
C ARG A 48 -19.76 -13.56 -5.86
N ASN A 49 -20.31 -13.77 -4.67
CA ASN A 49 -21.44 -14.66 -4.42
C ASN A 49 -22.20 -14.22 -3.16
N GLU A 50 -23.33 -14.88 -2.89
CA GLU A 50 -24.19 -14.59 -1.74
C GLU A 50 -23.49 -14.89 -0.41
N GLU A 51 -22.63 -15.90 -0.34
CA GLU A 51 -21.87 -16.25 0.86
C GLU A 51 -20.97 -15.10 1.31
N GLU A 52 -20.26 -14.45 0.37
CA GLU A 52 -19.45 -13.27 0.66
C GLU A 52 -20.29 -12.07 1.10
N THR A 53 -21.48 -11.90 0.52
CA THR A 53 -22.44 -10.88 0.96
C THR A 53 -22.85 -11.11 2.40
N GLN A 54 -23.28 -12.32 2.75
CA GLN A 54 -23.70 -12.68 4.11
C GLN A 54 -22.55 -12.53 5.10
N ARG A 55 -21.33 -12.93 4.72
CA ARG A 55 -20.14 -12.75 5.56
C ARG A 55 -19.85 -11.27 5.81
N ALA A 56 -19.96 -10.41 4.80
CA ALA A 56 -19.75 -8.97 4.97
C ALA A 56 -20.80 -8.35 5.91
N LEU A 57 -22.08 -8.72 5.75
CA LEU A 57 -23.15 -8.30 6.66
C LEU A 57 -22.88 -8.77 8.10
N ALA A 58 -22.45 -10.02 8.28
CA ALA A 58 -22.09 -10.58 9.59
C ALA A 58 -20.89 -9.87 10.24
N MET A 59 -19.98 -9.31 9.45
CA MET A 59 -18.87 -8.47 9.91
C MET A 59 -19.29 -7.02 10.21
N GLY A 60 -20.57 -6.68 10.10
CA GLY A 60 -21.12 -5.37 10.43
C GLY A 60 -21.16 -4.37 9.28
N VAL A 61 -20.92 -4.82 8.03
CA VAL A 61 -21.17 -3.97 6.86
C VAL A 61 -22.68 -3.77 6.72
N LYS A 62 -23.13 -2.51 6.78
CA LYS A 62 -24.56 -2.17 6.73
C LYS A 62 -25.11 -2.09 5.31
N ASP A 63 -24.28 -1.63 4.38
CA ASP A 63 -24.62 -1.46 2.97
C ASP A 63 -23.46 -1.94 2.10
N ILE A 64 -23.69 -3.00 1.34
CA ILE A 64 -22.73 -3.59 0.40
C ILE A 64 -22.43 -2.63 -0.76
N HIS A 65 -23.39 -1.75 -1.10
CA HIS A 65 -23.28 -0.84 -2.21
C HIS A 65 -22.69 0.53 -1.83
N GLN A 66 -22.34 0.72 -0.56
CA GLN A 66 -21.71 1.94 -0.07
C GLN A 66 -20.42 2.23 -0.87
N VAL A 67 -20.30 3.48 -1.33
CA VAL A 67 -19.03 4.01 -1.84
C VAL A 67 -18.23 4.54 -0.66
N PHE A 68 -17.10 3.91 -0.40
CA PHE A 68 -16.13 4.32 0.60
C PHE A 68 -15.19 5.36 -0.01
N LYS A 69 -15.06 6.51 0.63
CA LYS A 69 -13.99 7.46 0.34
C LYS A 69 -12.68 6.99 0.97
N ILE A 70 -11.56 7.58 0.57
CA ILE A 70 -10.25 7.28 1.14
C ILE A 70 -10.21 7.40 2.68
N SER A 71 -10.93 8.39 3.23
CA SER A 71 -11.07 8.60 4.67
C SER A 71 -11.94 7.56 5.37
N ASP A 72 -12.79 6.85 4.64
CA ASP A 72 -13.59 5.75 5.19
C ASP A 72 -12.80 4.45 5.30
N LEU A 73 -11.83 4.26 4.40
CA LEU A 73 -10.97 3.07 4.34
C LEU A 73 -9.83 3.13 5.36
N ALA A 74 -9.14 4.27 5.46
CA ALA A 74 -8.05 4.49 6.42
C ALA A 74 -8.43 5.61 7.38
N LYS A 75 -9.04 5.27 8.51
CA LYS A 75 -9.51 6.25 9.50
C LYS A 75 -8.45 6.55 10.54
N GLY A 76 -8.32 7.83 10.90
CA GLY A 76 -7.59 8.24 12.10
C GLY A 76 -6.63 9.40 11.88
N PRO A 77 -6.20 10.06 12.96
CA PRO A 77 -5.27 11.18 12.89
C PRO A 77 -3.81 10.76 12.71
N ASP A 78 -3.50 9.47 12.83
CA ASP A 78 -2.14 8.94 12.71
C ASP A 78 -2.15 7.65 11.87
N ILE A 79 -1.71 7.80 10.63
CA ILE A 79 -1.59 6.71 9.66
C ILE A 79 -0.12 6.66 9.27
N MET A 80 0.45 5.47 9.30
CA MET A 80 1.79 5.20 8.84
C MET A 80 1.76 4.10 7.78
N PHE A 81 2.56 4.26 6.75
CA PHE A 81 2.73 3.27 5.70
C PHE A 81 4.21 2.97 5.53
N ALA A 82 4.56 1.69 5.38
CA ALA A 82 5.90 1.26 5.06
C ALA A 82 5.86 0.14 4.01
N ALA A 83 6.74 0.24 3.02
CA ALA A 83 6.90 -0.79 2.00
C ALA A 83 8.38 -0.94 1.61
N THR A 84 8.75 -2.14 1.17
CA THR A 84 10.10 -2.46 0.66
C THR A 84 9.97 -3.20 -0.65
N GLY A 85 10.76 -2.81 -1.65
CA GLY A 85 10.76 -3.46 -2.96
C GLY A 85 11.38 -4.86 -2.87
N VAL A 86 10.63 -5.88 -3.32
CA VAL A 86 11.15 -7.25 -3.47
C VAL A 86 11.80 -7.39 -4.85
N THR A 87 11.04 -7.11 -5.91
CA THR A 87 11.51 -6.91 -7.28
C THR A 87 11.47 -5.42 -7.64
N ASP A 88 12.09 -5.04 -8.75
CA ASP A 88 11.97 -3.67 -9.23
C ASP A 88 10.50 -3.35 -9.58
N GLY A 89 10.05 -2.19 -9.14
CA GLY A 89 8.73 -1.65 -9.46
C GLY A 89 8.82 -0.16 -9.72
N ASP A 90 7.66 0.47 -9.90
CA ASP A 90 7.56 1.84 -10.42
C ASP A 90 8.20 2.90 -9.53
N PHE A 91 8.26 2.67 -8.21
CA PHE A 91 8.80 3.63 -7.24
C PHE A 91 9.78 3.02 -6.22
N LEU A 92 9.93 1.69 -6.16
CA LEU A 92 10.90 1.01 -5.29
C LEU A 92 11.77 0.05 -6.10
N LYS A 93 13.05 0.00 -5.73
CA LYS A 93 14.02 -0.93 -6.33
C LYS A 93 13.88 -2.27 -5.63
N GLY A 94 14.05 -3.35 -6.37
CA GLY A 94 14.09 -4.69 -5.81
C GLY A 94 15.31 -4.92 -4.93
N VAL A 95 15.28 -6.01 -4.17
CA VAL A 95 16.44 -6.43 -3.38
C VAL A 95 17.60 -6.78 -4.31
N ARG A 96 18.78 -6.21 -4.03
CA ARG A 96 20.02 -6.50 -4.78
C ARG A 96 21.04 -7.19 -3.89
N PHE A 97 21.32 -8.45 -4.19
CA PHE A 97 22.38 -9.19 -3.50
C PHE A 97 23.76 -8.82 -4.06
N PHE A 98 24.76 -8.83 -3.19
CA PHE A 98 26.17 -8.69 -3.54
C PHE A 98 27.00 -9.61 -2.64
N GLY A 99 28.31 -9.73 -2.92
CA GLY A 99 29.20 -10.56 -2.11
C GLY A 99 29.15 -10.17 -0.62
N GLY A 100 28.55 -11.03 0.21
CA GLY A 100 28.44 -10.84 1.66
C GLY A 100 27.24 -10.01 2.15
N GLY A 101 26.25 -9.70 1.31
CA GLY A 101 25.10 -8.90 1.75
C GLY A 101 24.00 -8.63 0.73
N ALA A 102 23.11 -7.71 1.08
CA ALA A 102 22.02 -7.26 0.22
C ALA A 102 21.74 -5.76 0.40
N ARG A 103 21.21 -5.11 -0.65
CA ARG A 103 20.65 -3.76 -0.59
C ARG A 103 19.14 -3.81 -0.73
N THR A 104 18.44 -3.04 0.09
CA THR A 104 16.98 -2.87 0.02
C THR A 104 16.64 -1.41 -0.18
N HIS A 105 15.56 -1.15 -0.92
CA HIS A 105 14.97 0.17 -1.09
C HIS A 105 13.55 0.17 -0.52
N SER A 106 13.30 1.03 0.46
CA SER A 106 12.05 1.10 1.20
C SER A 106 11.51 2.52 1.21
N VAL A 107 10.20 2.65 1.44
CA VAL A 107 9.55 3.93 1.76
C VAL A 107 8.86 3.82 3.11
N VAL A 108 8.93 4.88 3.90
CA VAL A 108 8.18 5.05 5.15
C VAL A 108 7.50 6.42 5.13
N MET A 109 6.19 6.43 5.34
CA MET A 109 5.36 7.62 5.22
C MET A 109 4.47 7.79 6.45
N ARG A 110 4.17 9.04 6.80
CA ARG A 110 3.26 9.34 7.91
C ARG A 110 2.34 10.50 7.55
N TYR A 111 1.03 10.24 7.64
CA TYR A 111 -0.02 11.22 7.33
C TYR A 111 0.12 12.48 8.19
N ARG A 112 0.24 12.31 9.51
CA ARG A 112 0.26 13.43 10.46
C ARG A 112 1.38 14.43 10.22
N SER A 113 2.54 13.98 9.76
CA SER A 113 3.70 14.86 9.52
C SER A 113 3.91 15.17 8.04
N GLY A 114 3.12 14.58 7.13
CA GLY A 114 3.32 14.66 5.68
C GLY A 114 4.68 14.15 5.21
N THR A 115 5.42 13.43 6.06
CA THR A 115 6.81 13.08 5.77
C THR A 115 6.87 11.78 5.00
N VAL A 116 7.53 11.82 3.84
CA VAL A 116 7.87 10.65 3.03
C VAL A 116 9.39 10.44 3.12
N ARG A 117 9.81 9.24 3.54
CA ARG A 117 11.22 8.86 3.64
C ARG A 117 11.50 7.68 2.74
N PHE A 118 12.38 7.88 1.78
CA PHE A 118 13.02 6.77 1.09
C PHE A 118 14.25 6.32 1.87
N ILE A 119 14.39 5.02 2.05
CA ILE A 119 15.45 4.40 2.85
C ILE A 119 16.14 3.38 1.96
N GLU A 120 17.40 3.66 1.62
CA GLU A 120 18.30 2.66 1.06
C GLU A 120 19.16 2.08 2.20
N ALA A 121 19.08 0.76 2.39
CA ALA A 121 19.81 0.06 3.44
C ALA A 121 20.77 -0.97 2.84
N THR A 122 21.99 -1.03 3.38
CA THR A 122 22.98 -2.07 3.06
C THR A 122 23.08 -3.04 4.23
N HIS A 123 22.69 -4.28 3.99
CA HIS A 123 22.69 -5.36 4.97
C HIS A 123 23.94 -6.21 4.79
N ARG A 124 24.69 -6.40 5.87
CA ARG A 124 25.91 -7.21 5.92
C ARG A 124 25.61 -8.55 6.60
N PHE A 125 25.73 -9.64 5.85
CA PHE A 125 25.43 -10.99 6.35
C PHE A 125 26.61 -11.61 7.10
N ASP A 126 27.81 -11.06 6.93
CA ASP A 126 29.03 -11.51 7.61
C ASP A 126 29.10 -11.12 9.10
N ARG A 127 28.13 -10.34 9.60
CA ARG A 127 28.08 -9.86 10.98
C ARG A 127 26.82 -10.26 11.75
N LYS A 128 25.85 -10.91 11.11
CA LYS A 128 24.62 -11.40 11.76
C LYS A 128 24.41 -12.88 11.44
N PRO A 129 23.80 -13.67 12.35
CA PRO A 129 23.51 -15.07 12.08
C PRO A 129 22.63 -15.21 10.82
N ILE A 130 22.91 -16.21 10.00
CA ILE A 130 22.01 -16.63 8.92
C ILE A 130 20.87 -17.39 9.62
N TYR A 131 19.72 -16.75 9.82
CA TYR A 131 18.49 -17.42 10.20
C TYR A 131 17.74 -17.89 8.95
#